data_AF-A0A5E4D5S1-F1
#
_entry.id   AF-A0A5E4D5S1-F1
#
_cell.length_a   1.000
_cell.length_b   1.000
_cell.length_c   1.000
_cell.angle_alpha   90.00
_cell.angle_beta   90.00
_cell.angle_gamma   90.00
#
_symmetry.space_group_name_H-M   'P 1'
#
loop_
_entity.id
_entity.type
_entity.pdbx_description
1 polymer ?
#
loop_
_entity_poly.entity_id
_entity_poly.type
_entity_poly.pdbx_seq_one_letter_code
_entity_poly.pdbx_strand_id
1 'polypeptide(L)' 'SMLTGLYPPTSGAIIINGKNLQTDLSRVRMELGVCPQQDVLFANLTIQEHLLLFASIKAPRWTQKELQQQVN' A
#
# COMPACT_ATOMS: atom_id res chain seq x y z
N SER A 1 9.81 7.89 3.32
CA SER A 1 10.83 7.08 4.01
C SER A 1 11.63 6.27 2.98
N MET A 2 12.88 5.87 3.30
CA MET A 2 13.70 5.02 2.42
C MET A 2 13.05 3.65 2.18
N LEU A 3 12.55 2.98 3.22
CA LEU A 3 11.94 1.64 3.12
C LEU A 3 10.64 1.61 2.32
N THR A 4 9.93 2.74 2.24
CA THR A 4 8.71 2.87 1.42
C THR A 4 9.02 3.18 -0.05
N GLY A 5 10.30 3.34 -0.40
CA GLY A 5 10.77 3.76 -1.71
C GLY A 5 10.33 5.18 -2.06
N LEU A 6 10.17 6.07 -1.07
CA LEU A 6 9.94 7.50 -1.30
C LEU A 6 11.25 8.24 -1.56
N TYR A 7 12.33 7.78 -0.92
CA TYR A 7 13.68 8.31 -1.10
C TYR A 7 14.63 7.15 -1.42
N PRO A 8 15.59 7.33 -2.35
CA PRO A 8 16.61 6.32 -2.60
C PRO A 8 17.55 6.16 -1.39
N PRO A 9 18.18 5.00 -1.21
CA PRO A 9 19.24 4.85 -0.22
C PRO A 9 20.44 5.72 -0.62
N THR A 10 21.11 6.32 0.37
CA THR A 10 22.36 7.06 0.14
C THR A 10 23.48 6.14 -0.35
N SER A 11 23.50 4.89 0.11
CA SER A 11 24.42 3.84 -0.31
C SER A 11 23.84 2.46 -0.01
N GLY A 12 24.33 1.43 -0.68
CA GLY A 12 23.89 0.04 -0.48
C GLY A 12 22.57 -0.30 -1.17
N ALA A 13 21.99 -1.43 -0.80
CA ALA A 13 20.75 -1.95 -1.37
C ALA A 13 19.73 -2.29 -0.28
N ILE A 14 18.44 -2.14 -0.60
CA ILE A 14 17.33 -2.51 0.29
C ILE A 14 16.65 -3.73 -0.33
N ILE A 15 16.66 -4.85 0.40
CA ILE A 15 16.05 -6.11 -0.03
C ILE A 15 14.81 -6.38 0.83
N ILE A 16 13.64 -6.55 0.20
CA ILE A 16 12.36 -6.85 0.86
C ILE A 16 11.76 -8.08 0.19
N ASN A 17 11.48 -9.12 0.98
CA ASN A 17 10.98 -10.41 0.48
C ASN A 17 11.80 -10.97 -0.70
N GLY A 18 13.13 -10.87 -0.61
CA GLY A 18 14.06 -11.31 -1.66
C GLY A 18 14.12 -10.42 -2.91
N LYS A 19 13.45 -9.26 -2.92
CA LYS A 19 13.40 -8.32 -4.06
C LYS A 19 14.17 -7.06 -3.74
N ASN A 20 14.90 -6.53 -4.72
CA ASN A 20 15.58 -5.24 -4.54
C ASN A 20 14.59 -4.09 -4.75
N LEU A 21 14.46 -3.22 -3.74
CA LEU A 21 13.51 -2.11 -3.74
C LEU A 21 13.70 -1.15 -4.93
N GLN A 22 14.94 -0.96 -5.41
CA GLN A 22 15.25 -0.04 -6.50
C GLN A 22 14.84 -0.60 -7.87
N THR A 23 14.91 -1.91 -8.05
CA THR A 23 14.58 -2.59 -9.33
C THR A 23 13.15 -3.12 -9.37
N ASP A 24 12.57 -3.45 -8.22
CA ASP A 24 11.28 -4.15 -8.10
C ASP A 24 10.24 -3.33 -7.32
N LEU A 25 10.37 -1.99 -7.31
CA LEU A 25 9.56 -1.09 -6.47
C LEU A 25 8.06 -1.38 -6.53
N SER A 26 7.50 -1.56 -7.72
CA SER A 26 6.07 -1.86 -7.90
C SER A 26 5.66 -3.19 -7.25
N ARG A 27 6.51 -4.23 -7.36
CA ARG A 27 6.25 -5.54 -6.75
C ARG A 27 6.36 -5.48 -5.23
N VAL A 28 7.35 -4.74 -4.73
CA VAL A 28 7.52 -4.52 -3.28
C VAL A 28 6.34 -3.72 -2.71
N ARG A 29 5.88 -2.67 -3.40
CA ARG A 29 4.71 -1.88 -2.97
C ARG A 29 3.39 -2.66 -3.00
N MET A 30 3.26 -3.70 -3.83
CA MET A 30 2.11 -4.60 -3.77
C MET A 30 2.09 -5.44 -2.49
N GLU A 31 3.24 -5.72 -1.88
CA GLU A 31 3.34 -6.57 -0.67
C GLU A 31 3.45 -5.77 0.64
N LEU A 32 3.80 -4.49 0.57
CA LEU A 32 3.94 -3.65 1.76
C LEU A 32 2.71 -2.76 2.02
N GLY A 33 2.39 -2.58 3.30
CA GLY A 33 1.51 -1.52 3.80
C GLY A 33 2.31 -0.46 4.54
N VAL A 34 1.79 0.76 4.64
CA VAL A 34 2.37 1.85 5.43
C VAL A 34 1.29 2.41 6.35
N CYS A 35 1.60 2.50 7.64
CA CYS A 35 0.77 3.21 8.61
C CYS A 35 1.49 4.53 8.97
N PRO A 36 0.97 5.69 8.55
CA PRO A 36 1.55 6.98 8.92
C PRO A 36 1.34 7.30 10.41
N GLN A 37 2.08 8.29 10.93
CA GLN A 37 1.94 8.74 12.32
C GLN A 37 0.61 9.45 12.59
N GLN A 38 0.09 10.14 11.59
CA GLN A 38 -1.19 10.84 11.65
C GLN A 38 -2.27 9.97 11.02
N ASP A 39 -3.45 9.97 11.64
CA ASP A 39 -4.60 9.24 11.14
C ASP A 39 -5.02 9.75 9.76
N VAL A 40 -5.24 8.82 8.82
CA VAL A 40 -5.73 9.11 7.47
C VAL A 40 -7.24 8.85 7.39
N LEU A 41 -7.97 9.43 8.32
CA LEU A 41 -9.42 9.31 8.41
C LEU A 41 -10.10 10.47 7.69
N PHE A 42 -11.05 10.13 6.84
CA PHE A 42 -11.93 11.06 6.14
C PHE A 42 -13.25 11.15 6.92
N ALA A 43 -13.57 12.33 7.44
CA ALA A 43 -14.74 12.54 8.29
C ALA A 43 -16.08 12.15 7.65
N ASN A 44 -16.13 12.14 6.32
CA ASN A 44 -17.35 11.86 5.55
C ASN A 44 -17.47 10.40 5.10
N LEU A 45 -16.58 9.50 5.55
CA LEU A 45 -16.61 8.09 5.20
C LEU A 45 -16.87 7.23 6.43
N THR A 46 -17.73 6.23 6.28
CA THR A 46 -17.89 5.13 7.24
C THR A 46 -16.65 4.24 7.26
N ILE A 47 -16.54 3.37 8.26
CA ILE A 47 -15.43 2.41 8.36
C ILE A 47 -15.35 1.51 7.11
N GLN A 48 -16.49 1.02 6.64
CA GLN A 48 -16.54 0.15 5.46
C GLN A 48 -16.09 0.90 4.20
N GLU A 49 -16.53 2.15 4.02
CA GLU A 49 -16.12 2.98 2.89
C GLU A 49 -14.62 3.31 2.92
N HIS A 50 -14.03 3.53 4.10
CA HIS A 50 -12.58 3.67 4.24
C HIS A 50 -11.84 2.43 3.76
N LEU A 51 -12.27 1.25 4.22
CA LEU A 51 -11.64 -0.02 3.84
C LEU A 51 -11.76 -0.26 2.33
N LEU A 52 -12.94 -0.01 1.74
CA LEU A 52 -13.15 -0.12 0.29
C LEU A 52 -12.28 0.88 -0.49
N LEU A 53 -12.14 2.12 -0.01
CA LEU A 53 -11.27 3.13 -0.63
C LEU A 53 -9.81 2.65 -0.65
N PHE A 54 -9.24 2.28 0.50
CA PHE A 54 -7.86 1.83 0.57
C PHE A 54 -7.63 0.51 -0.20
N ALA A 55 -8.61 -0.40 -0.18
CA ALA A 55 -8.55 -1.64 -0.96
C ALA A 55 -8.54 -1.36 -2.47
N SER A 56 -9.36 -0.44 -2.98
CA SER A 56 -9.38 -0.07 -4.41
C SER A 56 -8.07 0.57 -4.88
N ILE A 57 -7.42 1.38 -4.03
CA ILE A 57 -6.10 1.96 -4.31
C ILE A 57 -5.03 0.87 -4.33
N LYS A 58 -5.09 -0.08 -3.38
CA LYS A 58 -4.12 -1.16 -3.26
C LYS A 58 -4.26 -2.20 -4.38
N ALA A 59 -5.48 -2.49 -4.81
CA ALA A 59 -5.82 -3.50 -5.80
C ALA A 59 -6.69 -2.93 -6.93
N PRO A 60 -6.15 -2.04 -7.78
CA PRO A 60 -6.93 -1.34 -8.82
C PRO A 60 -7.47 -2.25 -9.93
N ARG A 61 -7.06 -3.53 -9.95
CA ARG A 61 -7.53 -4.53 -10.91
C ARG A 61 -8.71 -5.36 -10.39
N TRP A 62 -9.05 -5.24 -9.11
CA TRP A 62 -10.18 -5.95 -8.54
C TRP A 62 -11.49 -5.27 -8.93
N THR A 63 -12.49 -6.10 -9.20
CA THR A 63 -13.87 -5.69 -9.39
C THR A 63 -14.49 -5.23 -8.07
N GLN A 64 -15.59 -4.48 -8.16
CA GLN A 64 -16.35 -4.06 -6.98
C GLN A 64 -16.80 -5.26 -6.12
N LYS A 65 -17.12 -6.39 -6.76
CA LYS A 65 -17.53 -7.62 -6.07
C LYS A 65 -16.38 -8.23 -5.28
N GLU A 66 -15.18 -8.29 -5.86
CA GLU A 66 -13.98 -8.81 -5.18
C GLU A 66 -13.57 -7.92 -4.00
N LEU A 67 -13.62 -6.59 -4.18
CA LEU A 67 -13.36 -5.63 -3.10
C LEU A 67 -14.32 -5.82 -1.92
N GLN A 68 -15.63 -5.94 -2.21
CA GLN A 68 -16.65 -6.18 -1.19
C GLN A 68 -16.47 -7.52 -0.48
N GLN A 69 -16.05 -8.57 -1.20
CA GLN A 69 -15.78 -9.88 -0.60
C GLN A 69 -14.57 -9.88 0.34
N GLN A 70 -13.56 -9.05 0.08
CA GLN A 70 -12.36 -8.99 0.92
C GLN A 70 -12.55 -8.10 2.17
N VAL A 71 -13.42 -7.11 2.09
CA VAL A 71 -13.68 -6.16 3.20
C VAL A 71 -14.73 -6.69 4.19
N ASN A 72 -15.62 -7.58 3.75
CA ASN A 72 -16.64 -8.24 4.59
C ASN A 72 -16.10 -9.50 5.27
#